data_AF-A0A5J6IGI1-F1
#
_entry.id   AF-A0A5J6IGI1-F1
#
_cell.length_a   1.000
_cell.length_b   1.000
_cell.length_c   1.000
_cell.angle_alpha   90.00
_cell.angle_beta   90.00
_cell.angle_gamma   90.00
#
_symmetry.space_group_name_H-M   'P 1'
#
loop_
_entity.id
_entity.type
_entity.pdbx_description
1 polymer ?
#
loop_
_entity_poly.entity_id
_entity_poly.type
_entity_poly.pdbx_seq_one_letter_code
_entity_poly.pdbx_strand_id
1 'polypeptide(L)'
;MPELSRRRALTAAAVVAATAGAWPASAPATAAGHHDSPGTFDEVYKGRRIQGRPAAGAGHHHHGAGYAVFVDGVELHVMRNADGTWISVVSHYDPVPTPRAAARAAVDELQGAPLLPFPAN
;
A
#
# COMPACT_ATOMS: atom_id res chain seq x y z
N MET A 1 47.06 -39.94 24.47
CA MET A 1 47.62 -38.76 25.18
C MET A 1 46.84 -37.54 24.72
N PRO A 2 46.46 -36.63 25.63
CA PRO A 2 45.33 -35.71 25.50
C PRO A 2 45.70 -34.36 24.87
N GLU A 3 44.70 -33.76 24.22
CA GLU A 3 44.32 -32.33 24.15
C GLU A 3 45.34 -31.28 24.65
N LEU A 4 45.87 -30.47 23.73
CA LEU A 4 46.47 -29.17 24.03
C LEU A 4 45.49 -28.04 23.66
N SER A 5 44.69 -27.66 24.65
CA SER A 5 43.98 -26.39 24.71
C SER A 5 44.96 -25.22 24.81
N ARG A 6 44.87 -24.23 23.90
CA ARG A 6 45.15 -22.81 24.24
C ARG A 6 44.63 -21.84 23.17
N ARG A 7 43.40 -21.38 23.39
CA ARG A 7 43.01 -19.96 23.40
C ARG A 7 43.77 -19.02 22.45
N ARG A 8 43.11 -18.61 21.37
CA ARG A 8 43.04 -17.19 20.97
C ARG A 8 41.79 -16.99 20.13
N ALA A 9 40.74 -16.57 20.83
CA ALA A 9 39.58 -15.94 20.23
C ALA A 9 40.05 -14.70 19.48
N LEU A 10 39.81 -14.67 18.17
CA LEU A 10 39.76 -13.43 17.40
C LEU A 10 38.29 -13.21 17.05
N THR A 11 37.57 -12.67 18.04
CA THR A 11 36.27 -12.04 17.83
C THR A 11 36.48 -10.82 16.94
N ALA A 12 36.16 -10.96 15.66
CA ALA A 12 36.02 -9.81 14.76
C ALA A 12 34.73 -9.07 15.16
N ALA A 13 34.89 -7.92 15.82
CA ALA A 13 33.79 -7.00 16.08
C ALA A 13 33.40 -6.31 14.77
N ALA A 14 32.28 -6.72 14.16
CA ALA A 14 31.64 -5.97 13.09
C ALA A 14 30.86 -4.81 13.73
N VAL A 15 31.36 -3.59 13.57
CA VAL A 15 30.61 -2.38 13.91
C VAL A 15 29.59 -2.16 12.79
N VAL A 16 28.33 -2.53 13.06
CA VAL A 16 27.20 -2.14 12.23
C VAL A 16 26.82 -0.71 12.63
N ALA A 17 27.14 0.26 11.78
CA ALA A 17 26.60 1.60 11.89
C ALA A 17 25.14 1.57 11.44
N ALA A 18 24.21 1.46 12.38
CA ALA A 18 22.80 1.66 12.11
C ALA A 18 22.54 3.16 11.92
N THR A 19 22.48 3.62 10.67
CA THR A 19 21.87 4.92 10.36
C THR A 19 20.37 4.79 10.57
N ALA A 20 19.90 5.12 11.76
CA ALA A 20 18.49 5.30 12.03
C ALA A 20 18.00 6.49 11.20
N GLY A 21 17.49 6.21 10.00
CA GLY A 21 16.70 7.17 9.25
C GLY A 21 15.47 7.49 10.09
N ALA A 22 15.44 8.70 10.65
CA ALA A 22 14.26 9.22 11.29
C ALA A 22 13.19 9.39 10.21
N TRP A 23 12.29 8.41 10.08
CA TRP A 23 11.02 8.67 9.40
C TRP A 23 10.23 9.64 10.28
N PRO A 24 9.81 10.79 9.74
CA PRO A 24 8.90 11.64 10.50
C PRO A 24 7.64 10.82 10.77
N ALA A 25 7.34 10.63 12.06
CA ALA A 25 6.04 10.13 12.47
C ALA A 25 5.01 11.15 12.00
N SER A 26 4.29 10.82 10.93
CA SER A 26 3.13 11.58 10.48
C SER A 26 2.12 11.58 11.61
N ALA A 27 2.00 12.70 12.32
CA ALA A 27 0.99 12.88 13.34
C ALA A 27 -0.39 12.70 12.70
N PRO A 28 -1.32 11.96 13.34
CA PRO A 28 -2.67 11.83 12.81
C PRO A 28 -3.33 13.21 12.83
N ALA A 29 -3.58 13.77 11.65
CA ALA A 29 -4.40 14.95 11.53
C ALA A 29 -5.83 14.60 11.97
N THR A 30 -6.29 15.21 13.06
CA THR A 30 -7.69 15.15 13.48
C THR A 30 -8.53 15.90 12.44
N ALA A 31 -8.97 15.19 11.40
CA ALA A 31 -9.84 15.74 10.37
C ALA A 31 -11.28 15.83 10.90
N ALA A 32 -11.58 16.92 11.59
CA ALA A 32 -12.95 17.32 11.82
C ALA A 32 -13.55 17.83 10.50
N GLY A 33 -14.52 17.07 9.97
CA GLY A 33 -15.59 17.57 9.11
C GLY A 33 -15.18 18.12 7.75
N HIS A 34 -15.21 17.24 6.74
CA HIS A 34 -15.87 17.32 5.42
C HIS A 34 -15.20 16.22 4.59
N HIS A 35 -15.90 15.11 4.35
CA HIS A 35 -15.36 14.00 3.56
C HIS A 35 -15.32 14.41 2.08
N ASP A 36 -14.37 15.25 1.71
CA ASP A 36 -14.12 15.55 0.30
C ASP A 36 -13.76 14.23 -0.39
N SER A 37 -14.51 13.93 -1.45
CA SER A 37 -14.24 12.77 -2.29
C SER A 37 -12.90 12.98 -3.00
N PRO A 38 -12.01 11.98 -3.05
CA PRO A 38 -10.75 12.14 -3.77
C PRO A 38 -10.99 12.57 -5.22
N GLY A 39 -10.11 13.42 -5.75
CA GLY A 39 -10.13 13.79 -7.17
C GLY A 39 -9.77 12.62 -8.07
N THR A 40 -10.16 12.70 -9.34
CA THR A 40 -9.85 11.68 -10.36
C THR A 40 -8.35 11.62 -10.68
N PHE A 41 -7.85 10.47 -11.14
CA PHE A 41 -6.51 10.33 -11.71
C PHE A 41 -6.47 9.36 -12.89
N ASP A 42 -5.51 9.55 -13.78
CA ASP A 42 -5.17 8.66 -14.90
C ASP A 42 -3.68 8.85 -15.21
N GLU A 43 -2.86 7.83 -14.95
CA GLU A 43 -1.42 7.87 -15.19
C GLU A 43 -0.88 6.47 -15.56
N VAL A 44 0.33 6.43 -16.12
CA VAL A 44 1.08 5.19 -16.30
C VAL A 44 2.13 5.10 -15.19
N TYR A 45 2.02 4.09 -14.33
CA TYR A 45 2.97 3.81 -13.26
C TYR A 45 3.63 2.45 -13.49
N LYS A 46 4.97 2.43 -13.59
CA LYS A 46 5.76 1.22 -13.89
C LYS A 46 5.25 0.42 -15.11
N GLY A 47 4.81 1.12 -16.15
CA GLY A 47 4.31 0.52 -17.39
C GLY A 47 2.86 0.02 -17.33
N ARG A 48 2.15 0.23 -16.21
CA ARG A 48 0.74 -0.14 -16.04
C ARG A 48 -0.12 1.13 -16.02
N ARG A 49 -1.23 1.17 -16.75
CA ARG A 49 -2.17 2.29 -16.67
C ARG A 49 -2.99 2.16 -15.38
N ILE A 50 -2.95 3.18 -14.53
CA ILE A 50 -3.76 3.24 -13.32
C ILE A 50 -4.73 4.40 -13.39
N GLN A 51 -5.97 4.17 -12.99
CA GLN A 51 -7.02 5.17 -13.04
C GLN A 51 -7.82 5.15 -11.74
N GLY A 52 -8.39 6.30 -11.38
CA GLY A 52 -9.31 6.39 -10.26
C GLY A 52 -10.33 7.49 -10.47
N ARG A 53 -11.56 7.23 -10.03
CA ARG A 53 -12.67 8.18 -10.12
C ARG A 53 -13.72 7.90 -9.05
N PRO A 54 -14.48 8.93 -8.60
CA PRO A 54 -15.68 8.71 -7.80
C PRO A 54 -16.60 7.71 -8.49
N ALA A 55 -17.13 6.73 -7.74
CA ALA A 55 -18.05 5.74 -8.29
C ALA A 55 -19.42 6.38 -8.49
N ALA A 56 -19.95 6.35 -9.72
CA ALA A 56 -21.30 6.83 -10.00
C ALA A 56 -22.32 5.77 -9.57
N GLY A 57 -23.15 6.07 -8.56
CA GLY A 57 -24.46 5.44 -8.41
C GLY A 57 -24.54 4.01 -7.86
N ALA A 58 -23.56 3.49 -7.10
CA ALA A 58 -23.71 2.22 -6.42
C ALA A 58 -24.40 2.40 -5.05
N GLY A 59 -25.73 2.31 -5.04
CA GLY A 59 -26.51 2.23 -3.81
C GLY A 59 -26.10 1.01 -2.98
N HIS A 60 -25.87 1.24 -1.68
CA HIS A 60 -25.98 0.35 -0.51
C HIS A 60 -25.50 -1.12 -0.54
N HIS A 61 -24.92 -1.63 -1.63
CA HIS A 61 -24.66 -3.07 -1.82
C HIS A 61 -23.19 -3.41 -2.06
N HIS A 62 -22.30 -2.41 -2.12
CA HIS A 62 -20.86 -2.63 -2.07
C HIS A 62 -20.30 -1.91 -0.85
N HIS A 63 -19.52 -2.63 -0.01
CA HIS A 63 -18.62 -2.01 0.98
C HIS A 63 -17.44 -1.29 0.28
N GLY A 64 -17.67 -0.69 -0.90
CA GLY A 64 -16.68 0.07 -1.64
C GLY A 64 -16.60 1.50 -1.11
N ALA A 65 -15.41 2.08 -1.22
CA ALA A 65 -15.09 3.43 -0.71
C ALA A 65 -15.83 4.61 -1.39
N GLY A 66 -16.88 4.36 -2.18
CA GLY A 66 -17.48 5.36 -3.08
C GLY A 66 -16.53 5.81 -4.21
N TYR A 67 -15.44 5.07 -4.43
CA TYR A 67 -14.37 5.41 -5.35
C TYR A 67 -13.88 4.15 -6.06
N ALA A 68 -13.81 4.19 -7.38
CA ALA A 68 -13.38 3.08 -8.22
C ALA A 68 -11.92 3.29 -8.65
N VAL A 69 -11.12 2.23 -8.59
CA VAL A 69 -9.71 2.21 -9.02
C VAL A 69 -9.54 1.12 -10.07
N PHE A 70 -8.76 1.38 -11.11
CA PHE A 70 -8.50 0.44 -12.20
C PHE A 70 -7.00 0.28 -12.44
N VAL A 71 -6.57 -0.94 -12.78
CA VAL A 71 -5.25 -1.28 -13.28
C VAL A 71 -5.41 -1.93 -14.65
N ASP A 72 -4.92 -1.28 -15.71
CA ASP A 72 -5.12 -1.63 -17.12
C ASP A 72 -6.59 -1.91 -17.48
N GLY A 73 -7.51 -1.13 -16.90
CA GLY A 73 -8.94 -1.26 -17.13
C GLY A 73 -9.64 -2.34 -16.31
N VAL A 74 -8.91 -3.15 -15.53
CA VAL A 74 -9.51 -4.09 -14.57
C VAL A 74 -9.72 -3.39 -13.23
N GLU A 75 -10.93 -3.49 -12.69
CA GLU A 75 -11.26 -2.85 -11.40
C GLU A 75 -10.52 -3.53 -10.24
N LEU A 76 -9.82 -2.71 -9.46
CA LEU A 76 -9.18 -3.07 -8.22
C LEU A 76 -10.10 -2.72 -7.06
N HIS A 77 -10.51 -3.72 -6.29
CA HIS A 77 -11.30 -3.46 -5.08
C HIS A 77 -10.47 -2.70 -4.05
N VAL A 78 -10.94 -1.51 -3.68
CA VAL A 78 -10.33 -0.63 -2.68
C VAL A 78 -11.33 -0.25 -1.59
N MET A 79 -10.81 -0.02 -0.39
CA MET A 79 -11.58 0.48 0.73
C MET A 79 -10.88 1.68 1.36
N ARG A 80 -11.69 2.57 1.91
CA ARG A 80 -11.24 3.71 2.69
C ARG A 80 -11.49 3.42 4.16
N ASN A 81 -10.45 3.52 4.96
CA ASN A 81 -10.50 3.38 6.41
C ASN A 81 -11.16 4.62 7.04
N ALA A 82 -11.58 4.49 8.30
CA ALA A 82 -12.22 5.57 9.04
C ALA A 82 -11.32 6.81 9.23
N ASP A 83 -10.01 6.60 9.31
CA ASP A 83 -8.99 7.67 9.38
C ASP A 83 -8.68 8.30 8.02
N GLY A 84 -9.33 7.84 6.95
CA GLY A 84 -9.17 8.34 5.59
C GLY A 84 -8.05 7.70 4.79
N THR A 85 -7.26 6.79 5.36
CA THR A 85 -6.29 5.97 4.63
C THR A 85 -7.00 4.96 3.72
N TRP A 86 -6.24 4.35 2.81
CA TRP A 86 -6.75 3.47 1.77
C TRP A 86 -6.03 2.14 1.78
N ILE A 87 -6.76 1.08 1.46
CA ILE A 87 -6.25 -0.28 1.29
C ILE A 87 -6.85 -0.87 0.01
N SER A 88 -6.20 -1.90 -0.53
CA SER A 88 -6.71 -2.66 -1.67
C SER A 88 -6.81 -4.14 -1.34
N VAL A 89 -7.52 -4.93 -2.15
CA VAL A 89 -7.61 -6.39 -1.93
C VAL A 89 -6.24 -7.09 -2.00
N VAL A 90 -5.29 -6.55 -2.79
CA VAL A 90 -3.93 -7.11 -2.92
C VAL A 90 -2.94 -6.56 -1.89
N SER A 91 -3.26 -5.45 -1.22
CA SER A 91 -2.50 -4.91 -0.09
C SER A 91 -3.47 -4.37 0.96
N HIS A 92 -4.07 -5.30 1.70
CA HIS A 92 -5.22 -5.02 2.57
C HIS A 92 -4.83 -4.55 3.97
N TYR A 93 -3.65 -4.93 4.43
CA TYR A 93 -3.18 -4.68 5.79
C TYR A 93 -2.08 -3.61 5.88
N ASP A 94 -1.85 -2.88 4.79
CA ASP A 94 -0.84 -1.83 4.69
C ASP A 94 -1.48 -0.51 4.21
N PRO A 95 -2.01 0.31 5.14
CA PRO A 95 -2.73 1.53 4.78
C PRO A 95 -1.84 2.58 4.11
N VAL A 96 -2.34 3.16 3.03
CA VAL A 96 -1.66 4.23 2.27
C VAL A 96 -2.52 5.51 2.21
N PRO A 97 -1.93 6.71 2.01
CA PRO A 97 -2.65 7.95 2.26
C PRO A 97 -3.70 8.31 1.19
N THR A 98 -3.68 7.70 0.00
CA THR A 98 -4.56 8.08 -1.12
C THR A 98 -4.94 6.87 -1.98
N PRO A 99 -6.04 6.93 -2.75
CA PRO A 99 -6.40 5.85 -3.68
C PRO A 99 -5.37 5.68 -4.80
N ARG A 100 -4.66 6.75 -5.20
CA ARG A 100 -3.54 6.65 -6.14
C ARG A 100 -2.38 5.86 -5.54
N ALA A 101 -2.07 6.09 -4.26
CA ALA A 101 -1.05 5.30 -3.57
C ALA A 101 -1.46 3.83 -3.46
N ALA A 102 -2.75 3.53 -3.26
CA ALA A 102 -3.26 2.16 -3.25
C ALA A 102 -3.11 1.48 -4.63
N ALA A 103 -3.39 2.21 -5.71
CA ALA A 103 -3.18 1.71 -7.07
C ALA A 103 -1.70 1.44 -7.38
N ARG A 104 -0.79 2.32 -6.93
CA ARG A 104 0.66 2.13 -7.08
C ARG A 104 1.16 0.94 -6.26
N ALA A 105 0.71 0.79 -5.02
CA ALA A 105 1.02 -0.36 -4.18
C ALA A 105 0.54 -1.68 -4.81
N ALA A 106 -0.64 -1.69 -5.44
CA ALA A 106 -1.13 -2.84 -6.19
C ALA A 106 -0.26 -3.15 -7.42
N VAL A 107 0.18 -2.14 -8.18
CA VAL A 107 1.13 -2.35 -9.29
C VAL A 107 2.46 -2.93 -8.79
N ASP A 108 2.93 -2.46 -7.63
CA ASP A 108 4.16 -2.95 -7.01
C ASP A 108 4.02 -4.41 -6.55
N GLU A 109 2.88 -4.78 -5.98
CA GLU A 109 2.56 -6.16 -5.56
C GLU A 109 2.41 -7.11 -6.76
N LEU A 110 1.74 -6.67 -7.83
CA LEU A 110 1.47 -7.52 -8.99
C LEU A 110 2.73 -7.89 -9.77
N GLN A 111 3.80 -7.11 -9.69
CA GLN A 111 5.09 -7.39 -10.35
C GLN A 111 4.98 -7.73 -11.86
N GLY A 112 3.99 -7.14 -12.54
CA GLY A 112 3.70 -7.39 -13.96
C GLY A 112 2.62 -8.43 -14.24
N ALA A 113 2.11 -9.13 -13.23
CA ALA A 113 0.96 -10.01 -13.37
C ALA A 113 -0.32 -9.21 -13.73
N PRO A 114 -1.22 -9.79 -14.56
CA PRO A 114 -2.53 -9.22 -14.81
C PRO A 114 -3.40 -9.32 -13.55
N LEU A 115 -4.13 -8.24 -13.25
CA LEU A 115 -5.16 -8.26 -12.22
C LEU A 115 -6.38 -9.03 -12.75
N LEU A 116 -7.02 -9.83 -11.90
CA LEU A 116 -8.29 -10.48 -12.24
C LEU A 116 -9.47 -9.65 -11.71
N PRO A 117 -10.61 -9.63 -12.43
CA PRO A 117 -11.82 -8.96 -11.95
C PRO A 117 -12.28 -9.55 -10.60
N PHE A 118 -12.63 -8.67 -9.67
CA PHE A 118 -13.28 -9.08 -8.42
C PHE A 118 -14.74 -9.49 -8.71
N PRO A 119 -15.24 -10.62 -8.18
CA PRO A 119 -16.61 -11.05 -8.40
C PRO A 119 -17.60 -10.01 -7.87
N ALA A 120 -18.54 -9.58 -8.72
CA ALA A 120 -19.72 -8.86 -8.27
C ALA A 120 -20.70 -9.87 -7.64
N ASN A 121 -21.18 -9.54 -6.44
CA ASN A 121 -22.27 -10.27 -5.79
C ASN A 121 -23.62 -9.96 -6.45
#